data_AF-A0A165AE18-F1
#
_entry.id   AF-A0A165AE18-F1
#
_cell.length_a   1.000
_cell.length_b   1.000
_cell.length_c   1.000
_cell.angle_alpha   90.00
_cell.angle_beta   90.00
_cell.angle_gamma   90.00
#
_symmetry.space_group_name_H-M   'P 1'
#
loop_
_entity.id
_entity.type
_entity.pdbx_description
1 polymer ?
#
loop_
_entity_poly.entity_id
_entity_poly.type
_entity_poly.pdbx_seq_one_letter_code
_entity_poly.pdbx_strand_id
1 'polypeptide(L)'
;MKPSRAHQKKRQPDEDIKGNLKTYNLFSRYLDVFVGDASRPVWRPEFRFDSIITDPPYGIRESTEKVGSKKIAPVPEELASPHFPSKTQYGLGDMYKDLLNFAANNLKINGRVVFWIPIIRMEYDPDLLPEHPCLETVANSEQILNLHSSRRLITMQKTMEPKEAADSAIIHDLQYTFRHKFFNTGEIKGRAREDVQAEYLTKRSKRGNGVAKLPCNE
;
A
#
# COMPACT_ATOMS: atom_id res chain seq x y z
N MET A 1 14.37 10.39 -7.16
CA MET A 1 14.90 11.27 -6.10
C MET A 1 15.62 10.38 -5.10
N LYS A 2 16.94 10.51 -4.94
CA LYS A 2 17.66 9.74 -3.91
C LYS A 2 17.33 10.35 -2.54
N PRO A 3 17.12 9.54 -1.49
CA PRO A 3 16.97 10.05 -0.13
C PRO A 3 18.15 10.96 0.21
N SER A 4 17.89 12.05 0.94
CA SER A 4 18.93 13.01 1.38
C SER A 4 20.09 12.37 2.15
N ARG A 5 19.89 11.14 2.65
CA ARG A 5 20.87 10.38 3.44
C ARG A 5 21.34 9.09 2.77
N ALA A 6 21.20 8.95 1.44
CA ALA A 6 21.56 7.73 0.71
C ALA A 6 23.04 7.30 0.85
N HIS A 7 23.92 8.20 1.27
CA HIS A 7 25.37 7.97 1.40
C HIS A 7 25.87 7.86 2.85
N GLN A 8 24.98 7.97 3.84
CA GLN A 8 25.35 7.96 5.25
C GLN A 8 25.23 6.54 5.81
N LYS A 9 26.36 5.91 6.16
CA LYS A 9 26.42 4.50 6.59
C LYS A 9 26.00 4.28 8.05
N LYS A 10 26.16 5.29 8.91
CA LYS A 10 25.79 5.23 10.33
C LYS A 10 24.98 6.47 10.70
N ARG A 11 23.90 6.23 11.44
CA ARG A 11 23.09 7.28 12.07
C ARG A 11 23.80 7.81 13.31
N GLN A 12 23.51 9.05 13.68
CA GLN A 12 24.01 9.59 14.95
C GLN A 12 23.35 8.87 16.14
N PRO A 13 23.98 8.81 17.33
CA PRO A 13 23.45 8.06 18.48
C PRO A 13 22.06 8.49 18.95
N ASP A 14 21.67 9.73 18.68
CA ASP A 14 20.38 10.35 19.02
C ASP A 14 19.39 10.37 17.83
N GLU A 15 19.79 9.85 16.67
CA GLU A 15 18.97 9.79 15.45
C GLU A 15 18.09 8.52 15.42
N ASP A 16 17.26 8.40 16.44
CA ASP A 16 16.29 7.31 16.60
C ASP A 16 14.87 7.84 16.86
N ILE A 17 13.90 6.92 16.99
CA ILE A 17 12.49 7.26 17.21
C ILE A 17 12.31 8.02 18.53
N LYS A 18 13.05 7.64 19.58
CA LYS A 18 12.99 8.25 20.90
C LYS A 18 13.56 9.68 20.89
N GLY A 19 14.66 9.90 20.18
CA GLY A 19 15.27 11.20 19.93
C GLY A 19 14.32 12.13 19.19
N ASN A 20 13.66 11.64 18.13
CA ASN A 20 12.63 12.42 17.43
C ASN A 20 11.51 12.87 18.39
N LEU A 21 10.95 11.95 19.20
CA LEU A 21 9.89 12.30 20.13
C LEU A 21 10.34 13.26 21.24
N LYS A 22 11.59 13.19 21.68
CA LYS A 22 12.16 14.17 22.62
C LYS A 22 12.21 15.57 21.99
N THR A 23 12.68 15.68 20.75
CA THR A 23 12.74 16.97 20.02
C THR A 23 11.37 17.61 19.87
N TYR A 24 10.31 16.81 19.69
CA TYR A 24 8.92 17.31 19.63
C TYR A 24 8.21 17.43 20.98
N ASN A 25 8.92 17.27 22.11
CA ASN A 25 8.35 17.29 23.47
C ASN A 25 7.21 16.27 23.70
N LEU A 26 7.35 15.08 23.10
CA LEU A 26 6.38 13.97 23.16
C LEU A 26 6.92 12.76 23.92
N PHE A 27 8.10 12.87 24.56
CA PHE A 27 8.74 11.74 25.23
C PHE A 27 7.90 11.14 26.36
N SER A 28 7.09 11.95 27.07
CA SER A 28 6.18 11.47 28.12
C SER A 28 5.08 10.53 27.62
N ARG A 29 4.86 10.46 26.29
CA ARG A 29 3.90 9.55 25.64
C ARG A 29 4.57 8.34 24.99
N TYR A 30 5.90 8.26 25.01
CA TYR A 30 6.63 7.15 24.43
C TYR A 30 6.57 5.93 25.34
N LEU A 31 6.19 4.78 24.77
CA LEU A 31 6.25 3.50 25.46
C LEU A 31 7.57 2.80 25.15
N ASP A 32 7.66 2.13 23.99
CA ASP A 32 8.91 1.56 23.49
C ASP A 32 8.85 1.22 21.99
N VAL A 33 9.96 0.72 21.44
CA VAL A 33 10.09 0.14 20.11
C VAL A 33 10.68 -1.26 20.24
N PHE A 34 10.11 -2.21 19.51
CA PHE A 34 10.66 -3.56 19.39
C PHE A 34 10.80 -3.94 17.92
N VAL A 35 11.60 -4.97 17.66
CA VAL A 35 11.76 -5.56 16.34
C VAL A 35 10.82 -6.75 16.22
N GLY A 36 9.93 -6.74 15.24
CA GLY A 36 9.00 -7.82 14.96
C GLY A 36 8.59 -7.85 13.49
N ASP A 37 7.99 -8.96 13.07
CA ASP A 37 7.40 -9.12 11.75
C ASP A 37 5.88 -8.95 11.86
N ALA A 38 5.33 -7.96 11.17
CA ALA A 38 3.88 -7.69 11.20
C ALA A 38 3.03 -8.84 10.64
N SER A 39 3.57 -9.69 9.76
CA SER A 39 2.89 -10.89 9.27
C SER A 39 2.83 -12.01 10.32
N ARG A 40 3.58 -11.86 11.43
CA ARG A 40 3.61 -12.79 12.56
C ARG A 40 3.49 -12.00 13.88
N PRO A 41 2.29 -11.50 14.20
CA PRO A 41 2.08 -10.67 15.39
C PRO A 41 2.63 -11.32 16.66
N VAL A 42 3.41 -10.56 17.42
CA VAL A 42 4.07 -11.03 18.67
C VAL A 42 3.23 -10.77 19.92
N TRP A 43 2.03 -10.24 19.74
CA TRP A 43 1.14 -9.86 20.83
C TRP A 43 0.39 -11.08 21.36
N ARG A 44 0.13 -11.10 22.67
CA ARG A 44 -0.77 -12.09 23.26
C ARG A 44 -2.16 -11.93 22.65
N PRO A 45 -2.90 -13.03 22.38
CA PRO A 45 -4.22 -12.95 21.75
C PRO A 45 -5.24 -12.05 22.47
N GLU A 46 -5.07 -11.84 23.77
CA GLU A 46 -5.93 -11.09 24.69
C GLU A 46 -5.52 -9.62 24.80
N PHE A 47 -4.35 -9.27 24.27
CA PHE A 47 -3.89 -7.89 24.26
C PHE A 47 -4.79 -7.06 23.35
N ARG A 48 -5.23 -5.90 23.83
CA ARG A 48 -6.15 -4.99 23.12
C ARG A 48 -5.58 -3.59 23.02
N PHE A 49 -5.64 -3.02 21.83
CA PHE A 49 -5.29 -1.63 21.52
C PHE A 49 -6.53 -0.75 21.46
N ASP A 50 -6.38 0.51 21.88
CA ASP A 50 -7.38 1.56 21.62
C ASP A 50 -7.34 2.02 20.16
N SER A 51 -6.13 2.08 19.58
CA SER A 51 -5.93 2.48 18.20
C SER A 51 -4.68 1.86 17.59
N ILE A 52 -4.73 1.57 16.29
CA ILE A 52 -3.60 1.17 15.46
C ILE A 52 -3.43 2.23 14.38
N ILE A 53 -2.23 2.80 14.24
CA ILE A 53 -1.92 3.82 13.23
C ILE A 53 -0.67 3.39 12.48
N THR A 54 -0.73 3.29 11.16
CA THR A 54 0.40 2.78 10.36
C THR A 54 0.45 3.35 8.93
N ASP A 55 1.65 3.36 8.35
CA ASP A 55 1.89 3.64 6.93
C ASP A 55 2.61 2.41 6.33
N PRO A 56 1.86 1.36 5.91
CA PRO A 56 2.46 0.12 5.46
C PRO A 56 3.32 0.32 4.20
N PRO A 57 4.43 -0.41 4.01
CA PRO A 57 5.28 -0.23 2.84
C PRO A 57 4.57 -0.63 1.54
N TYR A 58 4.58 0.23 0.53
CA TYR A 58 3.90 0.00 -0.76
C TYR A 58 4.73 -0.74 -1.80
N GLY A 59 5.99 -1.07 -1.51
CA GLY A 59 6.90 -1.69 -2.47
C GLY A 59 7.46 -0.74 -3.54
N ILE A 60 7.33 0.59 -3.34
CA ILE A 60 7.90 1.60 -4.24
C ILE A 60 9.31 2.00 -3.79
N ARG A 61 9.46 2.40 -2.52
CA ARG A 61 10.74 2.86 -1.94
C ARG A 61 11.34 1.79 -1.02
N GLU A 62 10.50 1.14 -0.23
CA GLU A 62 10.87 0.11 0.73
C GLU A 62 10.62 -1.30 0.16
N SER A 63 11.47 -2.27 0.51
CA SER A 63 11.21 -3.68 0.20
C SER A 63 10.04 -4.18 1.05
N THR A 64 9.11 -4.88 0.43
CA THR A 64 7.98 -5.52 1.12
C THR A 64 8.35 -6.98 1.36
N GLU A 65 8.88 -7.26 2.54
CA GLU A 65 9.41 -8.57 2.93
C GLU A 65 8.74 -9.06 4.20
N LYS A 66 8.56 -10.38 4.29
CA LYS A 66 8.20 -11.08 5.52
C LYS A 66 9.14 -12.22 5.79
N VAL A 67 9.26 -12.62 7.05
CA VAL A 67 10.02 -13.80 7.47
C VAL A 67 9.37 -15.04 6.86
N GLY A 68 10.14 -15.77 6.07
CA GLY A 68 9.69 -16.96 5.39
C GLY A 68 10.81 -17.58 4.57
N SER A 69 10.69 -18.86 4.26
CA SER A 69 11.61 -19.56 3.38
C SER A 69 10.82 -20.26 2.28
N LYS A 70 11.29 -20.16 1.03
CA LYS A 70 10.77 -20.98 -0.08
C LYS A 70 11.16 -22.45 0.07
N LYS A 71 12.21 -22.73 0.85
CA LYS A 71 12.69 -24.08 1.15
C LYS A 71 12.19 -24.48 2.53
N ILE A 72 11.38 -25.53 2.60
CA ILE A 72 11.03 -26.19 3.86
C ILE A 72 12.20 -27.12 4.21
N ALA A 73 13.31 -26.54 4.65
CA ALA A 73 14.45 -27.31 5.13
C ALA A 73 14.70 -26.89 6.58
N PRO A 74 14.81 -27.84 7.53
CA PRO A 74 15.21 -27.51 8.89
C PRO A 74 16.60 -26.88 8.87
N VAL A 75 16.80 -25.87 9.70
CA VAL A 75 18.11 -25.26 9.89
C VAL A 75 18.99 -26.30 10.60
N PRO A 76 20.14 -26.70 10.05
CA PRO A 76 21.07 -27.58 10.73
C PRO A 76 21.46 -27.00 12.10
N GLU A 77 21.54 -27.83 13.14
CA GLU A 77 21.78 -27.39 14.52
C GLU A 77 23.09 -26.60 14.67
N GLU A 78 24.10 -26.95 13.88
CA GLU A 78 25.40 -26.25 13.77
C GLU A 78 25.28 -24.81 13.25
N LEU A 79 24.21 -24.49 12.54
CA LEU A 79 23.93 -23.17 11.96
C LEU A 79 22.85 -22.41 12.73
N ALA A 80 22.35 -22.94 13.85
CA ALA A 80 21.25 -22.36 14.61
C ALA A 80 21.58 -21.00 15.23
N SER A 81 22.86 -20.71 15.50
CA SER A 81 23.29 -19.43 16.09
C SER A 81 24.53 -18.87 15.39
N PRO A 82 24.51 -17.64 14.85
CA PRO A 82 23.39 -16.70 14.75
C PRO A 82 22.60 -16.89 13.43
N HIS A 83 21.57 -17.75 13.42
CA HIS A 83 20.73 -17.89 12.23
C HIS A 83 19.81 -16.68 12.06
N PHE A 84 19.93 -15.99 10.92
CA PHE A 84 18.93 -15.00 10.52
C PHE A 84 17.88 -15.67 9.63
N PRO A 85 16.59 -15.61 9.99
CA PRO A 85 15.54 -16.18 9.17
C PRO A 85 15.56 -15.63 7.75
N SER A 86 15.31 -16.51 6.78
CA SER A 86 15.11 -16.08 5.40
C SER A 86 13.91 -15.14 5.29
N LYS A 87 13.91 -14.33 4.23
CA LYS A 87 12.82 -13.42 3.90
C LYS A 87 12.23 -13.77 2.54
N THR A 88 10.92 -13.63 2.41
CA THR A 88 10.19 -13.76 1.15
C THR A 88 9.41 -12.48 0.85
N GLN A 89 8.97 -12.35 -0.40
CA GLN A 89 8.13 -11.25 -0.83
C GLN A 89 6.83 -11.23 -0.02
N TYR A 90 6.51 -10.07 0.55
CA TYR A 90 5.21 -9.80 1.17
C TYR A 90 4.35 -9.05 0.17
N GLY A 91 3.28 -9.68 -0.30
CA GLY A 91 2.33 -9.06 -1.22
C GLY A 91 1.58 -7.91 -0.55
N LEU A 92 1.30 -6.84 -1.31
CA LEU A 92 0.60 -5.68 -0.78
C LEU A 92 -0.82 -6.03 -0.30
N GLY A 93 -1.53 -6.88 -1.06
CA GLY A 93 -2.85 -7.37 -0.65
C GLY A 93 -2.79 -8.22 0.63
N ASP A 94 -1.83 -9.14 0.73
CA ASP A 94 -1.63 -9.96 1.94
C ASP A 94 -1.33 -9.10 3.16
N MET A 95 -0.56 -8.02 2.98
CA MET A 95 -0.24 -7.08 4.06
C MET A 95 -1.47 -6.36 4.60
N TYR A 96 -2.35 -5.87 3.71
CA TYR A 96 -3.62 -5.29 4.15
C TYR A 96 -4.53 -6.34 4.78
N LYS A 97 -4.55 -7.57 4.24
CA LYS A 97 -5.30 -8.68 4.82
C LYS A 97 -4.88 -8.94 6.27
N ASP A 98 -3.57 -9.12 6.49
CA ASP A 98 -3.02 -9.39 7.82
C ASP A 98 -3.23 -8.21 8.76
N LEU A 99 -3.08 -6.96 8.28
CA LEU A 99 -3.33 -5.75 9.08
C LEU A 99 -4.79 -5.68 9.56
N LEU A 100 -5.75 -5.90 8.67
CA LEU A 100 -7.18 -5.82 9.01
C LEU A 100 -7.61 -6.99 9.92
N ASN A 101 -7.11 -8.20 9.67
CA ASN A 101 -7.34 -9.33 10.57
C ASN A 101 -6.74 -9.07 11.96
N PHE A 102 -5.52 -8.53 12.04
CA PHE A 102 -4.91 -8.15 13.30
C PHE A 102 -5.72 -7.06 14.01
N ALA A 103 -6.16 -6.04 13.28
CA ALA A 103 -7.00 -4.98 13.83
C ALA A 103 -8.34 -5.53 14.38
N ALA A 104 -9.00 -6.41 13.65
CA ALA A 104 -10.25 -7.03 14.12
C ALA A 104 -10.05 -7.85 15.41
N ASN A 105 -8.94 -8.60 15.54
CA ASN A 105 -8.67 -9.40 16.73
C ASN A 105 -8.16 -8.57 17.92
N ASN A 106 -7.37 -7.53 17.67
CA ASN A 106 -6.62 -6.84 18.71
C ASN A 106 -7.09 -5.42 19.00
N LEU A 107 -8.07 -4.86 18.30
CA LEU A 107 -8.73 -3.63 18.74
C LEU A 107 -9.81 -3.90 19.78
N LYS A 108 -10.01 -2.96 20.70
CA LYS A 108 -11.25 -2.88 21.50
C LYS A 108 -12.43 -2.56 20.58
N ILE A 109 -13.65 -2.92 20.98
CA ILE A 109 -14.87 -2.41 20.32
C ILE A 109 -14.84 -0.88 20.34
N ASN A 110 -15.22 -0.26 19.22
CA ASN A 110 -15.08 1.16 18.90
C ASN A 110 -13.64 1.67 18.74
N GLY A 111 -12.64 0.81 18.93
CA GLY A 111 -11.24 1.11 18.60
C GLY A 111 -11.05 1.26 17.09
N ARG A 112 -9.98 1.96 16.69
CA ARG A 112 -9.78 2.33 15.27
C ARG A 112 -8.44 1.86 14.72
N VAL A 113 -8.48 1.38 13.48
CA VAL A 113 -7.28 1.22 12.65
C VAL A 113 -7.25 2.34 11.62
N VAL A 114 -6.12 3.01 11.53
CA VAL A 114 -5.84 4.10 10.59
C VAL A 114 -4.63 3.71 9.77
N PHE A 115 -4.79 3.61 8.46
CA PHE A 115 -3.71 3.21 7.58
C PHE A 115 -3.75 3.92 6.24
N TRP A 116 -2.58 4.05 5.62
CA TRP A 116 -2.48 4.55 4.26
C TRP A 116 -2.57 3.40 3.23
N ILE A 117 -3.32 3.65 2.16
CA ILE A 117 -3.38 2.80 0.97
C ILE A 117 -2.98 3.57 -0.28
N PRO A 118 -2.05 3.07 -1.11
CA PRO A 118 -1.67 3.74 -2.33
C PRO A 118 -2.69 3.42 -3.43
N ILE A 119 -3.05 4.43 -4.23
CA ILE A 119 -4.06 4.29 -5.28
C ILE A 119 -3.60 4.92 -6.60
N ILE A 120 -4.13 4.38 -7.69
CA ILE A 120 -4.07 5.01 -9.01
C ILE A 120 -5.37 5.79 -9.18
N ARG A 121 -5.26 7.11 -9.34
CA ARG A 121 -6.40 8.04 -9.24
C ARG A 121 -7.51 7.74 -10.26
N MET A 122 -7.13 7.31 -11.47
CA MET A 122 -8.06 7.01 -12.56
C MET A 122 -8.80 5.68 -12.39
N GLU A 123 -8.29 4.80 -11.52
CA GLU A 123 -8.84 3.47 -11.25
C GLU A 123 -9.38 3.36 -9.83
N TYR A 124 -9.46 4.48 -9.11
CA TYR A 124 -9.92 4.49 -7.75
C TYR A 124 -11.43 4.26 -7.71
N ASP A 125 -11.81 3.21 -7.00
CA ASP A 125 -13.18 2.89 -6.66
C ASP A 125 -13.25 2.69 -5.14
N PRO A 126 -14.09 3.45 -4.40
CA PRO A 126 -14.27 3.24 -2.97
C PRO A 126 -14.76 1.83 -2.62
N ASP A 127 -15.52 1.18 -3.51
CA ASP A 127 -16.10 -0.15 -3.28
C ASP A 127 -15.06 -1.27 -3.45
N LEU A 128 -13.85 -0.91 -3.89
CA LEU A 128 -12.72 -1.83 -4.03
C LEU A 128 -11.67 -1.62 -2.94
N LEU A 129 -11.97 -0.86 -1.88
CA LEU A 129 -11.10 -0.76 -0.72
C LEU A 129 -11.08 -2.08 0.06
N PRO A 130 -9.99 -2.40 0.80
CA PRO A 130 -9.98 -3.54 1.71
C PRO A 130 -11.16 -3.48 2.69
N GLU A 131 -11.78 -4.62 2.95
CA GLU A 131 -12.93 -4.72 3.86
C GLU A 131 -12.71 -5.80 4.91
N HIS A 132 -13.43 -5.72 6.03
CA HIS A 132 -13.46 -6.77 7.04
C HIS A 132 -14.82 -6.76 7.77
N PRO A 133 -15.51 -7.91 7.98
CA PRO A 133 -16.86 -7.93 8.58
C PRO A 133 -16.99 -7.22 9.93
N CYS A 134 -15.93 -7.27 10.75
CA CYS A 134 -15.87 -6.63 12.06
C CYS A 134 -15.45 -5.14 12.05
N LEU A 135 -15.10 -4.57 10.90
CA LEU A 135 -14.56 -3.22 10.76
C LEU A 135 -15.40 -2.40 9.78
N GLU A 136 -15.80 -1.20 10.17
CA GLU A 136 -16.55 -0.28 9.32
C GLU A 136 -15.67 0.91 8.94
N THR A 137 -15.64 1.29 7.66
CA THR A 137 -14.93 2.48 7.20
C THR A 137 -15.68 3.74 7.63
N VAL A 138 -15.08 4.55 8.51
CA VAL A 138 -15.68 5.78 9.05
C VAL A 138 -15.05 7.05 8.50
N ALA A 139 -13.87 6.97 7.89
CA ALA A 139 -13.25 8.10 7.20
C ALA A 139 -12.33 7.65 6.06
N ASN A 140 -12.25 8.46 5.02
CA ASN A 140 -11.44 8.21 3.84
C ASN A 140 -10.95 9.54 3.26
N SER A 141 -9.67 9.86 3.44
CA SER A 141 -9.08 11.14 3.03
C SER A 141 -8.00 10.93 1.97
N GLU A 142 -8.05 11.66 0.86
CA GLU A 142 -7.04 11.57 -0.21
C GLU A 142 -5.90 12.56 -0.03
N GLN A 143 -4.67 12.08 -0.20
CA GLN A 143 -3.48 12.89 -0.39
C GLN A 143 -2.91 12.66 -1.79
N ILE A 144 -3.02 13.67 -2.65
CA ILE A 144 -2.50 13.65 -4.01
C ILE A 144 -0.97 13.73 -3.97
N LEU A 145 -0.29 12.74 -4.59
CA LEU A 145 1.17 12.72 -4.69
C LEU A 145 1.65 13.27 -6.04
N ASN A 146 0.92 12.93 -7.12
CA ASN A 146 1.12 13.47 -8.47
C ASN A 146 -0.17 13.29 -9.29
N LEU A 147 -0.09 13.53 -10.61
CA LEU A 147 -1.24 13.46 -11.52
C LEU A 147 -1.94 12.08 -11.50
N HIS A 148 -1.17 10.98 -11.45
CA HIS A 148 -1.68 9.62 -11.62
C HIS A 148 -1.81 8.84 -10.32
N SER A 149 -0.98 9.14 -9.32
CA SER A 149 -0.98 8.42 -8.04
C SER A 149 -1.35 9.34 -6.88
N SER A 150 -2.17 8.83 -5.99
CA SER A 150 -2.39 9.40 -4.67
C SER A 150 -2.32 8.29 -3.63
N ARG A 151 -2.43 8.66 -2.35
CA ARG A 151 -2.67 7.70 -1.27
C ARG A 151 -3.87 8.14 -0.47
N ARG A 152 -4.62 7.19 0.07
CA ARG A 152 -5.79 7.44 0.91
C ARG A 152 -5.53 7.03 2.34
N LEU A 153 -5.83 7.91 3.28
CA LEU A 153 -5.83 7.62 4.72
C LEU A 153 -7.21 7.06 5.05
N ILE A 154 -7.25 5.76 5.28
CA ILE A 154 -8.46 5.04 5.61
C ILE A 154 -8.53 4.88 7.12
N THR A 155 -9.68 5.20 7.70
CA THR A 155 -9.98 4.95 9.11
C THR A 155 -11.14 3.97 9.20
N MET A 156 -10.90 2.84 9.84
CA MET A 156 -11.94 1.87 10.14
C MET A 156 -12.13 1.73 11.64
N GLN A 157 -13.37 1.56 12.06
CA GLN A 157 -13.74 1.37 13.46
C GLN A 157 -14.22 -0.07 13.67
N LYS A 158 -13.77 -0.71 14.75
CA LYS A 158 -14.26 -2.05 15.12
C LYS A 158 -15.68 -1.96 15.67
N THR A 159 -16.60 -2.66 15.04
CA THR A 159 -18.04 -2.65 15.39
C THR A 159 -18.47 -3.89 16.15
N MET A 160 -17.78 -5.02 15.98
CA MET A 160 -18.08 -6.29 16.65
C MET A 160 -16.84 -7.14 16.86
N GLU A 161 -16.94 -8.14 17.74
CA GLU A 161 -15.90 -9.16 17.92
C GLU A 161 -15.99 -10.21 16.79
N PRO A 162 -14.85 -10.71 16.28
CA PRO A 162 -14.83 -11.82 15.33
C PRO A 162 -15.40 -13.07 16.00
N LYS A 163 -16.34 -13.73 15.32
CA LYS A 163 -17.05 -14.91 15.84
C LYS A 163 -16.43 -16.21 15.36
N GLU A 164 -15.87 -16.22 14.15
CA GLU A 164 -15.26 -17.40 13.54
C GLU A 164 -13.98 -17.05 12.76
N ALA A 165 -13.16 -18.06 12.45
CA ALA A 165 -12.00 -17.90 11.57
C ALA A 165 -12.38 -17.46 10.13
N ALA A 166 -13.66 -17.58 9.77
CA ALA A 166 -14.22 -17.10 8.51
C ALA A 166 -14.36 -15.57 8.45
N ASP A 167 -14.34 -14.87 9.59
CA ASP A 167 -14.30 -13.41 9.65
C ASP A 167 -12.89 -12.94 9.28
N SER A 168 -12.60 -12.94 7.98
CA SER A 168 -11.32 -12.52 7.42
C SER A 168 -11.49 -11.35 6.48
N ALA A 169 -10.44 -10.54 6.38
CA ALA A 169 -10.40 -9.42 5.47
C ALA A 169 -10.53 -9.85 4.01
N ILE A 170 -11.32 -9.08 3.28
CA ILE A 170 -11.56 -9.20 1.85
C ILE A 170 -10.69 -8.15 1.17
N ILE A 171 -9.84 -8.61 0.25
CA ILE A 171 -8.92 -7.76 -0.51
C ILE A 171 -9.23 -7.93 -1.99
N HIS A 172 -9.35 -6.81 -2.70
CA HIS A 172 -9.61 -6.80 -4.14
C HIS A 172 -8.31 -6.93 -4.96
N ASP A 173 -8.43 -7.28 -6.23
CA ASP A 173 -7.28 -7.51 -7.12
C ASP A 173 -6.46 -6.25 -7.41
N LEU A 174 -7.05 -5.07 -7.26
CA LEU A 174 -6.37 -3.79 -7.51
C LEU A 174 -5.18 -3.60 -6.56
N GLN A 175 -5.27 -4.08 -5.33
CA GLN A 175 -4.19 -3.99 -4.35
C GLN A 175 -2.99 -4.87 -4.73
N TYR A 176 -3.24 -6.00 -5.40
CA TYR A 176 -2.18 -6.90 -5.87
C TYR A 176 -1.46 -6.35 -7.12
N THR A 177 -2.18 -5.59 -7.97
CA THR A 177 -1.64 -5.07 -9.23
C THR A 177 -1.07 -3.65 -9.14
N PHE A 178 -1.27 -2.95 -8.01
CA PHE A 178 -0.84 -1.56 -7.82
C PHE A 178 0.62 -1.32 -8.23
N ARG A 179 1.56 -2.14 -7.73
CA ARG A 179 3.00 -1.95 -7.98
C ARG A 179 3.32 -1.99 -9.47
N HIS A 180 2.82 -2.99 -10.18
CA HIS A 180 3.01 -3.15 -11.61
C HIS A 180 2.48 -1.94 -12.38
N LYS A 181 1.25 -1.51 -12.07
CA LYS A 181 0.62 -0.37 -12.72
C LYS A 181 1.31 0.97 -12.39
N PHE A 182 1.75 1.17 -11.14
CA PHE A 182 2.47 2.38 -10.72
C PHE A 182 3.76 2.59 -11.53
N PHE A 183 4.54 1.53 -11.74
CA PHE A 183 5.76 1.60 -12.56
C PHE A 183 5.46 1.65 -14.07
N ASN A 184 4.40 0.99 -14.53
CA ASN A 184 4.04 0.93 -15.95
C ASN A 184 3.10 2.06 -16.41
N THR A 185 2.76 3.01 -15.53
CA THR A 185 1.97 4.21 -15.90
C THR A 185 2.69 5.01 -17.00
N GLY A 186 4.01 4.87 -17.14
CA GLY A 186 4.78 5.40 -18.28
C GLY A 186 4.48 4.73 -19.63
N GLU A 187 4.13 3.44 -19.66
CA GLU A 187 3.75 2.71 -20.88
C GLU A 187 2.31 3.01 -21.30
N ILE A 188 1.42 3.26 -20.32
CA ILE A 188 0.06 3.78 -20.56
C ILE A 188 0.12 5.11 -21.34
N LYS A 189 1.15 5.95 -21.12
CA LYS A 189 1.36 7.18 -21.93
C LYS A 189 1.68 6.89 -23.39
N GLY A 190 2.33 5.77 -23.71
CA GLY A 190 2.62 5.38 -25.10
C GLY A 190 1.33 5.01 -25.81
N ARG A 191 0.56 4.09 -25.22
CA ARG A 191 -0.71 3.60 -25.77
C ARG A 191 -1.77 4.69 -25.87
N ALA A 192 -1.98 5.48 -24.82
CA ALA A 192 -2.96 6.56 -24.83
C ALA A 192 -2.61 7.69 -25.82
N ARG A 193 -1.32 7.97 -26.06
CA ARG A 193 -0.90 8.90 -27.10
C ARG A 193 -1.09 8.32 -28.51
N GLU A 194 -0.78 7.04 -28.70
CA GLU A 194 -1.00 6.33 -29.96
C GLU A 194 -2.49 6.24 -30.31
N ASP A 195 -3.35 5.96 -29.34
CA ASP A 195 -4.80 5.89 -29.52
C ASP A 195 -5.39 7.27 -29.88
N VAL A 196 -4.97 8.34 -29.19
CA VAL A 196 -5.38 9.72 -29.50
C VAL A 196 -4.86 10.17 -30.88
N GLN A 197 -3.63 9.80 -31.24
CA GLN A 197 -3.04 10.07 -32.56
C GLN A 197 -3.80 9.31 -33.66
N ALA A 198 -4.14 8.05 -33.43
CA ALA A 198 -4.92 7.21 -34.35
C ALA A 198 -6.34 7.77 -34.56
N GLU A 199 -7.00 8.25 -33.50
CA GLU A 199 -8.29 8.94 -33.57
C GLU A 199 -8.22 10.26 -34.36
N TYR A 200 -7.14 11.02 -34.19
CA TYR A 200 -6.91 12.27 -34.93
C TYR A 200 -6.69 12.01 -36.43
N LEU A 201 -5.93 10.96 -36.76
CA LEU A 201 -5.69 10.55 -38.15
C LEU A 201 -6.96 10.03 -38.84
N THR A 202 -7.80 9.27 -38.13
CA THR A 202 -9.11 8.81 -38.67
C THR A 202 -10.10 9.97 -38.85
N LYS A 203 -10.13 10.95 -37.95
CA LYS A 203 -10.96 12.17 -38.10
C LYS A 203 -10.52 13.05 -39.28
N ARG A 204 -9.22 13.09 -39.60
CA ARG A 204 -8.68 13.85 -40.74
C ARG A 204 -9.01 13.20 -42.08
N SER A 205 -8.94 11.87 -42.17
CA SER A 205 -9.30 11.11 -43.38
C SER A 205 -10.78 11.31 -43.78
N LYS A 206 -11.70 11.37 -42.80
CA LYS A 206 -13.13 11.60 -43.06
C LYS A 206 -13.50 12.99 -43.55
N ARG A 207 -12.62 13.99 -43.44
CA ARG A 207 -12.86 15.38 -43.88
C ARG A 207 -12.26 15.70 -45.27
N GLY A 208 -11.60 14.74 -45.93
CA GLY A 208 -10.79 14.98 -47.13
C GLY A 208 -11.43 14.69 -48.49
N ASN A 209 -12.65 14.13 -48.58
CA ASN A 209 -13.28 13.82 -49.86
C ASN A 209 -14.42 14.80 -50.19
N GLY A 210 -14.05 16.04 -50.53
CA GLY A 210 -14.92 17.02 -51.18
C GLY A 210 -14.51 17.17 -52.64
N VAL A 211 -15.38 16.70 -53.54
CA VAL A 211 -15.21 16.65 -55.00
C VAL A 211 -14.95 18.04 -55.59
N ALA A 212 -13.84 18.21 -56.32
CA ALA A 212 -13.58 19.41 -57.12
C ALA A 212 -14.43 19.40 -58.40
N LYS A 213 -15.29 20.40 -58.59
CA LYS A 213 -15.98 20.68 -59.86
C LYS A 213 -15.05 21.50 -60.79
N LEU A 214 -14.89 21.03 -62.01
CA LEU A 214 -14.24 21.74 -63.13
C LEU A 214 -15.09 22.93 -63.59
N PRO A 215 -14.51 24.04 -64.09
CA PRO A 215 -15.28 25.12 -64.69
C PRO A 215 -15.57 24.84 -66.18
N CYS A 216 -16.82 25.08 -66.60
CA CYS A 216 -17.19 25.23 -68.01
C CYS A 216 -16.89 26.67 -68.45
N ASN A 217 -16.22 26.83 -69.59
CA ASN A 217 -16.05 28.10 -70.28
C ASN A 217 -17.23 28.32 -71.26
N GLU A 218 -17.69 29.57 -71.35
CA GLU A 218 -18.39 30.13 -72.52
C GLU A 218 -17.39 30.56 -73.60
#